data_AF-A0A947QYH2-F1
#
_entry.id   AF-A0A947QYH2-F1
#
_cell.length_a   1.000
_cell.length_b   1.000
_cell.length_c   1.000
_cell.angle_alpha   90.00
_cell.angle_beta   90.00
_cell.angle_gamma   90.00
#
_symmetry.space_group_name_H-M   'P 1'
#
loop_
_entity.id
_entity.type
_entity.pdbx_description
1 polymer ?
#
loop_
_entity_poly.entity_id
_entity_poly.type
_entity_poly.pdbx_seq_one_letter_code
_entity_poly.pdbx_strand_id
1 'polypeptide(L)'
;MSSCILMLNGCSSTDLPDGMTDGGKSISTSSACVKCHGSIENAAPPLSVSGAFDTSDVTVGAHQTHLQNGEIRKALSCDNCHIVPESSDQDGHMDESPAEITWGTLSVTENANPSWDRINERCSNVYCHGATLSGGTNKTPVWTVVDGSQVSCGTCHGNPPPSHPSQTQCNLCHSDTVNADGGINVDGNFHIDGIVQVDDTFEAVHPEGFDSPDKHGYAFYDDKESCKDCHGEKYTGGLSGISCDDCHNSQNWRTDCTFCHGGTDNSSGAPPAGVRDEDSTSMLAVGAHTIHLEDQGLSSGLCGLCHIKMDCSFCHIKPTSFKDEGHIDGLPGAEVHISSATGSKARYDSATGTCSAVGCHFGKTVSWKSPEDADPKSLNKTHDQDGFDSLLEQWFGGIGKK
;
A
#
# COMPACT_ATOMS: atom_id res chain seq x y z
N MET A 1 -8.12 -47.75 -60.13
CA MET A 1 -9.24 -46.97 -59.56
C MET A 1 -9.86 -47.80 -58.45
N SER A 2 -9.40 -47.61 -57.22
CA SER A 2 -10.02 -48.21 -56.04
C SER A 2 -10.16 -47.08 -55.03
N SER A 3 -11.38 -46.57 -54.92
CA SER A 3 -11.73 -45.44 -54.06
C SER A 3 -11.42 -45.78 -52.61
N CYS A 4 -10.56 -44.97 -52.00
CA CYS A 4 -10.41 -44.90 -50.55
C CYS A 4 -11.70 -44.30 -50.01
N ILE A 5 -12.57 -45.15 -49.45
CA ILE A 5 -13.68 -44.70 -48.60
C ILE A 5 -13.02 -44.23 -47.30
N LEU A 6 -12.83 -42.91 -47.17
CA LEU A 6 -12.52 -42.29 -45.89
C LEU A 6 -13.67 -42.62 -44.92
N MET A 7 -13.31 -43.21 -43.78
CA MET A 7 -14.20 -43.41 -42.64
C MET A 7 -14.54 -42.04 -42.04
N LEU A 8 -15.55 -41.36 -42.58
CA LEU A 8 -16.18 -40.15 -42.02
C LEU A 8 -17.09 -40.46 -40.81
N ASN A 9 -16.98 -41.63 -40.19
CA ASN A 9 -17.86 -42.06 -39.10
C ASN A 9 -17.71 -41.22 -37.81
N GLY A 10 -16.69 -40.36 -37.69
CA GLY A 10 -16.47 -39.50 -36.52
C GLY A 10 -17.20 -38.15 -36.51
N CYS A 11 -17.90 -37.77 -37.60
CA CYS A 11 -18.62 -36.48 -37.68
C CYS A 11 -20.15 -36.64 -37.72
N SER A 12 -20.67 -37.84 -37.43
CA SER A 12 -22.10 -38.12 -37.32
C SER A 12 -22.63 -37.60 -35.97
N SER A 13 -23.81 -36.98 -35.99
CA SER A 13 -24.46 -36.33 -34.84
C SER A 13 -24.89 -37.25 -33.68
N THR A 14 -24.37 -38.48 -33.61
CA THR A 14 -24.84 -39.53 -32.69
C THR A 14 -23.76 -40.17 -31.83
N ASP A 15 -22.48 -39.99 -32.14
CA ASP A 15 -21.43 -40.84 -31.55
C ASP A 15 -20.37 -40.00 -30.83
N LEU A 16 -20.71 -39.50 -29.63
CA LEU A 16 -19.66 -39.34 -28.62
C LEU A 16 -19.19 -40.76 -28.24
N PRO A 17 -17.89 -41.03 -28.07
CA PRO A 17 -17.40 -42.37 -27.71
C PRO A 17 -18.14 -42.93 -26.49
N ASP A 18 -18.57 -44.20 -26.56
CA ASP A 18 -19.19 -44.91 -25.44
C ASP A 18 -18.30 -44.81 -24.18
N GLY A 19 -18.78 -44.07 -23.18
CA GLY A 19 -18.04 -43.79 -21.94
C GLY A 19 -17.89 -42.32 -21.59
N MET A 20 -18.16 -41.40 -22.53
CA MET A 20 -18.24 -39.96 -22.25
C MET A 20 -19.69 -39.56 -21.91
N THR A 21 -20.05 -39.57 -20.61
CA THR A 21 -21.20 -38.80 -20.15
C THR A 21 -20.73 -37.44 -19.64
N ASP A 22 -21.15 -36.38 -20.33
CA ASP A 22 -21.00 -34.96 -19.95
C ASP A 22 -21.82 -34.55 -18.70
N GLY A 23 -22.12 -35.49 -17.81
CA GLY A 23 -23.10 -35.29 -16.73
C GLY A 23 -24.56 -35.17 -17.21
N GLY A 24 -24.87 -35.53 -18.46
CA GLY A 24 -26.22 -35.65 -19.01
C GLY A 24 -26.78 -34.42 -19.75
N LYS A 25 -25.95 -33.58 -20.38
CA LYS A 25 -26.35 -32.34 -21.09
C LYS A 25 -26.19 -32.42 -22.61
N SER A 26 -27.25 -32.78 -23.31
CA SER A 26 -27.32 -32.81 -24.78
C SER A 26 -26.76 -31.56 -25.49
N ILE A 27 -25.96 -31.78 -26.54
CA ILE A 27 -25.39 -30.77 -27.45
C ILE A 27 -26.48 -29.92 -28.13
N SER A 28 -26.49 -28.62 -27.86
CA SER A 28 -27.33 -27.62 -28.55
C SER A 28 -26.53 -26.91 -29.64
N THR A 29 -26.52 -27.47 -30.86
CA THR A 29 -26.34 -26.87 -32.21
C THR A 29 -25.46 -25.62 -32.49
N SER A 30 -24.52 -25.16 -31.65
CA SER A 30 -23.87 -23.84 -31.87
C SER A 30 -22.49 -23.80 -32.56
N SER A 31 -21.87 -24.90 -33.02
CA SER A 31 -20.81 -24.79 -34.05
C SER A 31 -20.65 -26.07 -34.90
N ALA A 32 -20.27 -25.93 -36.17
CA ALA A 32 -20.03 -27.08 -37.04
C ALA A 32 -18.76 -27.87 -36.67
N CYS A 33 -17.79 -27.21 -36.03
CA CYS A 33 -16.48 -27.78 -35.69
C CYS A 33 -16.55 -28.84 -34.59
N VAL A 34 -17.36 -28.60 -33.55
CA VAL A 34 -17.57 -29.54 -32.40
C VAL A 34 -18.13 -30.91 -32.81
N LYS A 35 -18.56 -31.06 -34.07
CA LYS A 35 -18.99 -32.35 -34.63
C LYS A 35 -17.82 -33.27 -34.94
N CYS A 36 -16.65 -32.73 -35.25
CA CYS A 36 -15.47 -33.52 -35.64
C CYS A 36 -14.34 -33.41 -34.61
N HIS A 37 -14.25 -32.31 -33.88
CA HIS A 37 -13.25 -32.06 -32.83
C HIS A 37 -13.75 -30.99 -31.86
N GLY A 38 -13.35 -31.06 -30.59
CA GLY A 38 -13.77 -30.09 -29.58
C GLY A 38 -14.70 -30.66 -28.52
N SER A 39 -15.44 -29.79 -27.82
CA SER A 39 -16.37 -30.16 -26.74
C SER A 39 -17.67 -29.37 -26.79
N ILE A 40 -18.55 -29.65 -25.82
CA ILE A 40 -19.75 -28.85 -25.58
C ILE A 40 -19.44 -27.43 -25.08
N GLU A 41 -18.25 -27.21 -24.53
CA GLU A 41 -17.82 -25.90 -24.01
C GLU A 41 -17.36 -24.99 -25.15
N ASN A 42 -16.50 -25.51 -26.04
CA ASN A 42 -16.00 -24.79 -27.22
C ASN A 42 -15.39 -25.76 -28.26
N ALA A 43 -15.01 -25.23 -29.42
CA ALA A 43 -14.39 -26.00 -30.50
C ALA A 43 -12.92 -26.39 -30.26
N ALA A 44 -12.30 -26.01 -29.13
CA ALA A 44 -10.96 -26.51 -28.79
C ALA A 44 -11.05 -27.99 -28.39
N PRO A 45 -10.10 -28.84 -28.81
CA PRO A 45 -10.06 -30.25 -28.42
C PRO A 45 -10.04 -30.40 -26.89
N PRO A 46 -10.99 -31.15 -26.33
CA PRO A 46 -10.66 -32.25 -25.45
C PRO A 46 -10.96 -33.58 -26.13
N LEU A 47 -11.40 -33.58 -27.39
CA LEU A 47 -11.33 -34.74 -28.25
C LEU A 47 -10.59 -34.33 -29.52
N SER A 48 -9.39 -34.86 -29.70
CA SER A 48 -8.63 -34.69 -30.94
C SER A 48 -9.23 -35.56 -32.04
N VAL A 49 -8.85 -35.28 -33.29
CA VAL A 49 -9.23 -36.11 -34.45
C VAL A 49 -8.69 -37.55 -34.38
N SER A 50 -7.72 -37.82 -33.50
CA SER A 50 -7.22 -39.17 -33.22
C SER A 50 -7.90 -39.85 -32.03
N GLY A 51 -8.90 -39.20 -31.41
CA GLY A 51 -9.62 -39.69 -30.25
C GLY A 51 -8.92 -39.45 -28.90
N ALA A 52 -7.84 -38.66 -28.87
CA ALA A 52 -7.14 -38.32 -27.63
C ALA A 52 -7.93 -37.27 -26.83
N PHE A 53 -7.91 -37.38 -25.50
CA PHE A 53 -8.67 -36.49 -24.62
C PHE A 53 -7.93 -36.06 -23.34
N ASP A 54 -6.77 -36.64 -23.06
CA ASP A 54 -5.98 -36.29 -21.89
C ASP A 54 -5.16 -35.02 -22.21
N THR A 55 -5.08 -34.08 -21.27
CA THR A 55 -4.27 -32.87 -21.43
C THR A 55 -2.77 -33.17 -21.50
N SER A 56 -2.34 -34.37 -21.13
CA SER A 56 -0.98 -34.87 -21.37
C SER A 56 -0.72 -35.24 -22.84
N ASP A 57 -1.74 -35.33 -23.70
CA ASP A 57 -1.57 -35.50 -25.13
C ASP A 57 -1.35 -34.15 -25.83
N VAL A 58 -0.31 -34.05 -26.67
CA VAL A 58 0.03 -32.84 -27.42
C VAL A 58 -1.11 -32.32 -28.31
N THR A 59 -2.02 -33.19 -28.75
CA THR A 59 -3.18 -32.81 -29.57
C THR A 59 -4.32 -32.19 -28.77
N VAL A 60 -4.27 -32.26 -27.43
CA VAL A 60 -5.26 -31.69 -26.50
C VAL A 60 -4.62 -30.57 -25.69
N GLY A 61 -3.64 -30.89 -24.83
CA GLY A 61 -2.83 -29.94 -24.08
C GLY A 61 -3.58 -28.75 -23.49
N ALA A 62 -2.96 -27.57 -23.58
CA ALA A 62 -3.44 -26.33 -22.97
C ALA A 62 -4.49 -25.56 -23.81
N HIS A 63 -5.15 -26.16 -24.80
CA HIS A 63 -6.14 -25.44 -25.61
C HIS A 63 -7.23 -24.81 -24.73
N GLN A 64 -7.80 -25.58 -23.79
CA GLN A 64 -8.85 -25.07 -22.91
C GLN A 64 -8.36 -23.95 -22.00
N THR A 65 -7.13 -24.06 -21.49
CA THR A 65 -6.51 -22.98 -20.70
C THR A 65 -6.48 -21.67 -21.49
N HIS A 66 -6.20 -21.69 -22.79
CA HIS A 66 -6.14 -20.50 -23.64
C HIS A 66 -7.53 -19.94 -24.02
N LEU A 67 -8.51 -20.80 -24.30
CA LEU A 67 -9.82 -20.39 -24.80
C LEU A 67 -10.85 -20.07 -23.71
N GLN A 68 -10.46 -20.11 -22.44
CA GLN A 68 -11.30 -19.74 -21.31
C GLN A 68 -10.77 -18.48 -20.61
N ASN A 69 -11.67 -17.74 -19.96
CA ASN A 69 -11.28 -16.66 -19.06
C ASN A 69 -10.51 -17.26 -17.88
N GLY A 70 -9.40 -16.64 -17.52
CA GLY A 70 -8.60 -17.02 -16.35
C GLY A 70 -8.50 -15.89 -15.35
N GLU A 71 -7.67 -16.08 -14.33
CA GLU A 71 -7.44 -15.10 -13.27
C GLU A 71 -6.64 -13.87 -13.73
N ILE A 72 -5.92 -13.98 -14.86
CA ILE A 72 -4.97 -12.96 -15.31
C ILE A 72 -5.28 -12.39 -16.70
N ARG A 73 -6.28 -12.94 -17.41
CA ARG A 73 -6.70 -12.48 -18.75
C ARG A 73 -8.05 -13.06 -19.17
N LYS A 74 -8.67 -12.45 -20.17
CA LYS A 74 -9.82 -13.03 -20.89
C LYS A 74 -9.38 -14.17 -21.81
N ALA A 75 -10.36 -14.95 -22.28
CA ALA A 75 -10.18 -15.98 -23.31
C ALA A 75 -9.50 -15.41 -24.55
N LEU A 76 -8.52 -16.14 -25.09
CA LEU A 76 -7.86 -15.81 -26.34
C LEU A 76 -8.63 -16.39 -27.52
N SER A 77 -8.51 -15.76 -28.68
CA SER A 77 -9.04 -16.30 -29.92
C SER A 77 -8.08 -17.31 -30.56
N CYS A 78 -8.61 -18.29 -31.28
CA CYS A 78 -7.83 -19.38 -31.87
C CYS A 78 -6.77 -18.90 -32.88
N ASP A 79 -7.05 -17.78 -33.56
CA ASP A 79 -6.16 -17.14 -34.55
C ASP A 79 -4.87 -16.57 -33.95
N ASN A 80 -4.71 -16.61 -32.61
CA ASN A 80 -3.43 -16.31 -31.97
C ASN A 80 -2.36 -17.38 -32.22
N CYS A 81 -2.75 -18.62 -32.56
CA CYS A 81 -1.82 -19.75 -32.67
C CYS A 81 -1.87 -20.47 -34.02
N HIS A 82 -3.01 -20.51 -34.69
CA HIS A 82 -3.13 -21.14 -36.01
C HIS A 82 -4.28 -20.52 -36.81
N ILE A 83 -4.30 -20.77 -38.12
CA ILE A 83 -5.39 -20.31 -38.98
C ILE A 83 -6.67 -21.04 -38.55
N VAL A 84 -7.74 -20.29 -38.32
CA VAL A 84 -9.08 -20.85 -38.08
C VAL A 84 -9.76 -21.02 -39.44
N PRO A 85 -10.08 -22.24 -39.86
CA PRO A 85 -10.72 -22.46 -41.14
C PRO A 85 -12.19 -22.01 -41.11
N GLU A 86 -12.63 -21.34 -42.18
CA GLU A 86 -14.00 -20.89 -42.41
C GLU A 86 -14.94 -22.05 -42.78
N SER A 87 -14.40 -23.13 -43.35
CA SER A 87 -15.13 -24.34 -43.73
C SER A 87 -14.27 -25.60 -43.62
N SER A 88 -14.90 -26.78 -43.66
CA SER A 88 -14.20 -28.07 -43.58
C SER A 88 -13.34 -28.37 -44.81
N ASP A 89 -13.71 -27.83 -45.97
CA ASP A 89 -13.04 -28.02 -47.25
C ASP A 89 -12.04 -26.90 -47.59
N GLN A 90 -11.81 -25.95 -46.66
CA GLN A 90 -10.78 -24.94 -46.83
C GLN A 90 -9.40 -25.60 -46.90
N ASP A 91 -8.59 -25.19 -47.89
CA ASP A 91 -7.19 -25.58 -48.01
C ASP A 91 -6.45 -25.29 -46.69
N GLY A 92 -5.71 -26.29 -46.17
CA GLY A 92 -5.06 -26.22 -44.86
C GLY A 92 -5.87 -26.76 -43.67
N HIS A 93 -7.15 -27.17 -43.87
CA HIS A 93 -7.93 -27.78 -42.78
C HIS A 93 -7.68 -29.29 -42.67
N MET A 94 -7.95 -30.04 -43.74
CA MET A 94 -7.91 -31.51 -43.78
C MET A 94 -6.77 -32.01 -44.68
N ASP A 95 -5.55 -31.55 -44.44
CA ASP A 95 -4.35 -31.90 -45.17
C ASP A 95 -3.35 -32.71 -44.30
N GLU A 96 -2.06 -32.62 -44.60
CA GLU A 96 -1.04 -33.46 -43.95
C GLU A 96 -0.80 -33.03 -42.49
N SER A 97 -0.89 -33.98 -41.56
CA SER A 97 -0.57 -33.73 -40.15
C SER A 97 0.92 -33.41 -39.95
N PRO A 98 1.28 -32.49 -39.03
CA PRO A 98 0.43 -31.76 -38.08
C PRO A 98 -0.08 -30.41 -38.59
N ALA A 99 -1.16 -29.90 -37.97
CA ALA A 99 -1.69 -28.56 -38.24
C ALA A 99 -0.60 -27.46 -38.12
N GLU A 100 -0.63 -26.50 -39.03
CA GLU A 100 0.31 -25.39 -39.08
C GLU A 100 0.06 -24.39 -37.96
N ILE A 101 1.15 -23.95 -37.32
CA ILE A 101 1.11 -22.87 -36.35
C ILE A 101 1.38 -21.55 -37.06
N THR A 102 0.45 -20.61 -36.90
CA THR A 102 0.55 -19.23 -37.37
C THR A 102 0.32 -18.28 -36.21
N TRP A 103 1.27 -17.42 -35.95
CA TRP A 103 1.27 -16.54 -34.79
C TRP A 103 0.46 -15.27 -35.05
N GLY A 104 -0.58 -15.05 -34.26
CA GLY A 104 -1.41 -13.84 -34.33
C GLY A 104 -0.71 -12.62 -33.72
N THR A 105 -1.26 -11.43 -33.93
CA THR A 105 -0.65 -10.14 -33.56
C THR A 105 -0.19 -10.10 -32.10
N LEU A 106 -1.01 -10.58 -31.17
CA LEU A 106 -0.69 -10.51 -29.74
C LEU A 106 0.55 -11.34 -29.38
N SER A 107 0.73 -12.50 -30.02
CA SER A 107 1.85 -13.40 -29.73
C SER A 107 3.21 -12.83 -30.16
N VAL A 108 3.22 -11.91 -31.13
CA VAL A 108 4.42 -11.26 -31.70
C VAL A 108 4.65 -9.83 -31.18
N THR A 109 3.80 -9.34 -30.27
CA THR A 109 3.93 -8.02 -29.64
C THR A 109 5.31 -7.84 -28.97
N GLU A 110 5.77 -6.60 -28.84
CA GLU A 110 7.12 -6.26 -28.34
C GLU A 110 8.27 -6.94 -29.11
N ASN A 111 8.09 -7.17 -30.41
CA ASN A 111 9.05 -7.85 -31.29
C ASN A 111 9.37 -9.29 -30.83
N ALA A 112 8.43 -9.95 -30.16
CA ALA A 112 8.54 -11.38 -29.88
C ALA A 112 8.63 -12.18 -31.19
N ASN A 113 9.35 -13.31 -31.15
CA ASN A 113 9.50 -14.21 -32.30
C ASN A 113 9.07 -15.63 -31.91
N PRO A 114 7.75 -15.88 -31.77
CA PRO A 114 7.20 -17.11 -31.25
C PRO A 114 7.67 -18.35 -32.01
N SER A 115 7.87 -19.44 -31.28
CA SER A 115 8.23 -20.74 -31.83
C SER A 115 7.58 -21.86 -31.05
N TRP A 116 7.14 -22.90 -31.78
CA TRP A 116 6.56 -24.11 -31.24
C TRP A 116 7.48 -25.29 -31.53
N ASP A 117 7.99 -25.91 -30.47
CA ASP A 117 8.72 -27.17 -30.54
C ASP A 117 7.76 -28.32 -30.22
N ARG A 118 7.24 -28.98 -31.26
CA ARG A 118 6.30 -30.10 -31.12
C ARG A 118 6.92 -31.33 -30.47
N ILE A 119 8.23 -31.52 -30.57
CA ILE A 119 8.91 -32.71 -30.02
C ILE A 119 9.04 -32.59 -28.50
N ASN A 120 9.40 -31.39 -28.04
CA ASN A 120 9.55 -31.11 -26.61
C ASN A 120 8.29 -30.50 -25.99
N GLU A 121 7.24 -30.33 -26.79
CA GLU A 121 5.93 -29.77 -26.40
C GLU A 121 6.05 -28.39 -25.76
N ARG A 122 6.93 -27.53 -26.29
CA ARG A 122 7.25 -26.23 -25.69
C ARG A 122 6.96 -25.08 -26.63
N CYS A 123 6.28 -24.08 -26.08
CA CYS A 123 6.22 -22.75 -26.66
C CYS A 123 7.43 -21.95 -26.19
N SER A 124 8.07 -21.20 -27.08
CA SER A 124 9.21 -20.34 -26.76
C SER A 124 9.12 -19.01 -27.49
N ASN A 125 9.77 -17.99 -26.95
CA ASN A 125 9.83 -16.65 -27.55
C ASN A 125 8.45 -16.00 -27.80
N VAL A 126 7.40 -16.45 -27.09
CA VAL A 126 6.04 -15.92 -27.19
C VAL A 126 5.88 -14.70 -26.27
N TYR A 127 5.30 -13.61 -26.78
CA TYR A 127 5.04 -12.39 -25.99
C TYR A 127 4.28 -12.70 -24.69
N CYS A 128 3.13 -13.37 -24.78
CA CYS A 128 2.29 -13.70 -23.62
C CYS A 128 2.98 -14.59 -22.58
N HIS A 129 4.01 -15.36 -22.96
CA HIS A 129 4.80 -16.17 -22.04
C HIS A 129 6.02 -15.41 -21.50
N GLY A 130 6.05 -14.08 -21.66
CA GLY A 130 7.05 -13.21 -21.06
C GLY A 130 8.41 -13.22 -21.76
N ALA A 131 8.47 -13.63 -23.03
CA ALA A 131 9.72 -13.70 -23.78
C ALA A 131 10.51 -12.38 -23.77
N THR A 132 9.80 -11.26 -23.89
CA THR A 132 10.35 -9.91 -23.97
C THR A 132 10.46 -9.22 -22.60
N LEU A 133 9.83 -9.79 -21.56
CA LEU A 133 9.76 -9.20 -20.22
C LEU A 133 10.93 -9.65 -19.36
N SER A 134 11.34 -8.90 -18.34
CA SER A 134 12.43 -9.32 -17.44
C SER A 134 11.90 -9.93 -16.14
N GLY A 135 12.70 -10.78 -15.48
CA GLY A 135 12.40 -11.33 -14.15
C GLY A 135 11.50 -12.57 -14.09
N GLY A 136 10.92 -13.01 -15.22
CA GLY A 136 10.11 -14.24 -15.28
C GLY A 136 10.95 -15.51 -15.10
N THR A 137 10.42 -16.46 -14.33
CA THR A 137 11.07 -17.74 -14.00
C THR A 137 10.74 -18.89 -14.96
N ASN A 138 9.64 -18.82 -15.71
CA ASN A 138 9.23 -19.82 -16.68
C ASN A 138 8.62 -19.16 -17.94
N LYS A 139 9.45 -19.00 -18.97
CA LYS A 139 9.07 -18.37 -20.26
C LYS A 139 8.98 -19.33 -21.43
N THR A 140 9.14 -20.61 -21.15
CA THR A 140 9.10 -21.69 -22.14
C THR A 140 8.16 -22.79 -21.65
N PRO A 141 6.90 -22.48 -21.36
CA PRO A 141 5.98 -23.43 -20.73
C PRO A 141 5.78 -24.67 -21.60
N VAL A 142 5.51 -25.78 -20.93
CA VAL A 142 5.18 -27.06 -21.54
C VAL A 142 3.68 -27.09 -21.83
N TRP A 143 3.30 -27.33 -23.08
CA TRP A 143 1.92 -27.31 -23.57
C TRP A 143 1.01 -28.33 -22.89
N THR A 144 1.56 -29.45 -22.47
CA THR A 144 0.85 -30.58 -21.84
C THR A 144 0.78 -30.47 -20.31
N VAL A 145 1.33 -29.40 -19.72
CA VAL A 145 1.27 -29.12 -18.28
C VAL A 145 0.25 -28.01 -18.00
N VAL A 146 -0.93 -28.41 -17.51
CA VAL A 146 -2.10 -27.54 -17.27
C VAL A 146 -2.55 -27.49 -15.80
N ASP A 147 -1.69 -27.91 -14.87
CA ASP A 147 -1.97 -28.01 -13.44
C ASP A 147 -1.93 -26.65 -12.69
N GLY A 148 -1.80 -25.54 -13.42
CA GLY A 148 -1.68 -24.19 -12.87
C GLY A 148 -0.25 -23.79 -12.48
N SER A 149 0.72 -24.72 -12.41
CA SER A 149 2.09 -24.43 -11.96
C SER A 149 2.84 -23.43 -12.84
N GLN A 150 2.42 -23.27 -14.10
CA GLN A 150 3.08 -22.43 -15.10
C GLN A 150 2.47 -21.03 -15.25
N VAL A 151 1.40 -20.70 -14.53
CA VAL A 151 0.68 -19.42 -14.63
C VAL A 151 0.65 -18.61 -13.33
N SER A 152 1.42 -19.01 -12.33
CA SER A 152 1.60 -18.24 -11.08
C SER A 152 2.32 -16.91 -11.34
N CYS A 153 2.05 -15.90 -10.53
CA CYS A 153 2.78 -14.63 -10.59
C CYS A 153 4.31 -14.86 -10.49
N GLY A 154 5.11 -14.13 -11.27
CA GLY A 154 6.57 -14.33 -11.33
C GLY A 154 7.04 -15.33 -12.40
N THR A 155 6.14 -16.05 -13.06
CA THR A 155 6.50 -17.00 -14.13
C THR A 155 6.83 -16.29 -15.43
N CYS A 156 5.98 -15.35 -15.87
CA CYS A 156 6.13 -14.62 -17.13
C CYS A 156 7.09 -13.41 -17.01
N HIS A 157 6.89 -12.59 -15.98
CA HIS A 157 7.72 -11.42 -15.67
C HIS A 157 7.98 -11.34 -14.16
N GLY A 158 8.92 -10.47 -13.74
CA GLY A 158 9.19 -10.21 -12.33
C GLY A 158 7.96 -9.64 -11.63
N ASN A 159 7.72 -10.05 -10.38
CA ASN A 159 6.62 -9.55 -9.56
C ASN A 159 7.16 -9.07 -8.20
N PRO A 160 7.47 -7.76 -8.03
CA PRO A 160 7.32 -6.69 -9.01
C PRO A 160 8.38 -6.76 -10.15
N PRO A 161 8.15 -6.08 -11.29
CA PRO A 161 9.13 -6.04 -12.38
C PRO A 161 10.47 -5.42 -11.95
N PRO A 162 11.58 -5.72 -12.64
CA PRO A 162 12.87 -5.11 -12.33
C PRO A 162 12.81 -3.57 -12.34
N SER A 163 13.57 -2.94 -11.44
CA SER A 163 13.60 -1.49 -11.23
C SER A 163 12.34 -0.87 -10.61
N HIS A 164 11.45 -1.68 -10.02
CA HIS A 164 10.31 -1.17 -9.24
C HIS A 164 10.71 -0.71 -7.82
N PRO A 165 9.94 0.24 -7.24
CA PRO A 165 10.04 0.55 -5.81
C PRO A 165 9.61 -0.66 -4.97
N SER A 166 10.02 -0.66 -3.70
CA SER A 166 9.60 -1.67 -2.71
C SER A 166 8.17 -1.41 -2.22
N GLN A 167 7.21 -1.35 -3.14
CA GLN A 167 5.78 -1.16 -2.85
C GLN A 167 5.02 -2.45 -3.17
N THR A 168 4.08 -2.82 -2.30
CA THR A 168 3.28 -4.06 -2.46
C THR A 168 1.85 -3.78 -2.92
N GLN A 169 1.38 -2.53 -2.81
CA GLN A 169 0.08 -2.10 -3.31
C GLN A 169 0.18 -1.66 -4.77
N CYS A 170 0.27 -2.63 -5.70
CA CYS A 170 0.45 -2.35 -7.12
C CYS A 170 -0.67 -1.47 -7.72
N ASN A 171 -1.90 -1.58 -7.22
CA ASN A 171 -3.06 -0.83 -7.70
C ASN A 171 -2.97 0.68 -7.45
N LEU A 172 -2.03 1.15 -6.62
CA LEU A 172 -1.80 2.59 -6.43
C LEU A 172 -1.29 3.25 -7.72
N CYS A 173 -0.42 2.56 -8.45
CA CYS A 173 0.07 3.02 -9.74
C CYS A 173 -0.63 2.33 -10.91
N HIS A 174 -1.09 1.10 -10.73
CA HIS A 174 -1.64 0.26 -11.80
C HIS A 174 -3.14 0.02 -11.62
N SER A 175 -3.92 1.05 -11.25
CA SER A 175 -5.34 0.95 -10.87
C SER A 175 -6.25 0.39 -11.98
N ASP A 176 -5.92 0.62 -13.25
CA ASP A 176 -6.66 0.06 -14.39
C ASP A 176 -6.44 -1.44 -14.58
N THR A 177 -5.28 -1.95 -14.15
CA THR A 177 -4.82 -3.32 -14.41
C THR A 177 -4.86 -4.21 -13.16
N VAL A 178 -4.68 -3.64 -11.97
CA VAL A 178 -4.64 -4.35 -10.69
C VAL A 178 -5.73 -3.80 -9.76
N ASN A 179 -6.55 -4.70 -9.23
CA ASN A 179 -7.58 -4.40 -8.25
C ASN A 179 -6.96 -4.09 -6.87
N ALA A 180 -7.74 -3.48 -5.99
CA ALA A 180 -7.31 -3.17 -4.62
C ALA A 180 -6.92 -4.40 -3.77
N ASP A 181 -7.37 -5.61 -4.15
CA ASP A 181 -6.99 -6.87 -3.50
C ASP A 181 -5.69 -7.48 -4.06
N GLY A 182 -5.06 -6.83 -5.05
CA GLY A 182 -3.86 -7.29 -5.74
C GLY A 182 -4.11 -8.24 -6.91
N GLY A 183 -5.36 -8.63 -7.17
CA GLY A 183 -5.74 -9.41 -8.34
C GLY A 183 -5.74 -8.59 -9.63
N ILE A 184 -5.69 -9.25 -10.79
CA ILE A 184 -5.77 -8.56 -12.09
C ILE A 184 -7.21 -8.17 -12.40
N ASN A 185 -7.42 -6.95 -12.88
CA ASN A 185 -8.66 -6.51 -13.49
C ASN A 185 -8.82 -7.15 -14.87
N VAL A 186 -9.29 -8.40 -14.90
CA VAL A 186 -9.50 -9.16 -16.13
C VAL A 186 -10.49 -8.48 -17.07
N ASP A 187 -11.49 -7.78 -16.53
CA ASP A 187 -12.50 -7.09 -17.33
C ASP A 187 -11.93 -5.89 -18.10
N GLY A 188 -10.95 -5.19 -17.52
CA GLY A 188 -10.17 -4.14 -18.18
C GLY A 188 -9.36 -4.65 -19.37
N ASN A 189 -8.97 -5.92 -19.36
CA ASN A 189 -8.25 -6.60 -20.45
C ASN A 189 -6.91 -5.95 -20.83
N PHE A 190 -6.23 -5.33 -19.86
CA PHE A 190 -4.98 -4.59 -20.06
C PHE A 190 -3.72 -5.37 -19.70
N HIS A 191 -3.79 -6.37 -18.82
CA HIS A 191 -2.60 -7.04 -18.27
C HIS A 191 -1.63 -7.63 -19.31
N ILE A 192 -2.14 -8.02 -20.48
CA ILE A 192 -1.33 -8.62 -21.55
C ILE A 192 -1.46 -7.88 -22.88
N ASP A 193 -1.86 -6.61 -22.90
CA ASP A 193 -2.15 -5.89 -24.15
C ASP A 193 -0.91 -5.26 -24.82
N GLY A 194 0.27 -5.36 -24.20
CA GLY A 194 1.51 -4.73 -24.69
C GLY A 194 1.82 -3.39 -24.05
N ILE A 195 0.89 -2.80 -23.29
CA ILE A 195 1.00 -1.44 -22.79
C ILE A 195 1.02 -1.49 -21.26
N VAL A 196 1.93 -0.72 -20.66
CA VAL A 196 1.99 -0.58 -19.20
C VAL A 196 1.08 0.58 -18.79
N GLN A 197 0.00 0.29 -18.07
CA GLN A 197 -0.89 1.29 -17.48
C GLN A 197 -0.31 1.73 -16.14
N VAL A 198 0.22 2.94 -16.08
CA VAL A 198 0.68 3.60 -14.86
C VAL A 198 -0.04 4.94 -14.75
N ASP A 199 -0.72 5.15 -13.63
CA ASP A 199 -1.23 6.44 -13.20
C ASP A 199 -0.41 6.88 -11.98
N ASP A 200 0.43 7.89 -12.17
CA ASP A 200 1.24 8.53 -11.14
C ASP A 200 0.78 9.96 -10.85
N THR A 201 -0.45 10.31 -11.25
CA THR A 201 -1.01 11.63 -10.99
C THR A 201 -1.33 11.83 -9.51
N PHE A 202 -1.25 13.08 -9.04
CA PHE A 202 -1.45 13.42 -7.63
C PHE A 202 -2.82 12.95 -7.11
N GLU A 203 -3.86 13.06 -7.92
CA GLU A 203 -5.25 12.71 -7.65
C GLU A 203 -5.53 11.21 -7.73
N ALA A 204 -4.67 10.45 -8.42
CA ALA A 204 -4.73 8.99 -8.41
C ALA A 204 -4.28 8.41 -7.05
N VAL A 205 -3.33 9.09 -6.39
CA VAL A 205 -2.73 8.61 -5.14
C VAL A 205 -3.13 9.42 -3.90
N HIS A 206 -3.80 10.56 -4.06
CA HIS A 206 -4.33 11.38 -2.95
C HIS A 206 -5.78 11.85 -3.20
N PRO A 207 -6.58 12.03 -2.15
CA PRO A 207 -7.92 12.61 -2.29
C PRO A 207 -7.92 14.03 -2.87
N GLU A 208 -9.06 14.45 -3.42
CA GLU A 208 -9.22 15.82 -3.95
C GLU A 208 -8.91 16.90 -2.90
N GLY A 209 -8.07 17.87 -3.29
CA GLY A 209 -7.67 19.02 -2.47
C GLY A 209 -6.73 18.67 -1.31
N PHE A 210 -5.98 17.56 -1.42
CA PHE A 210 -5.05 17.10 -0.39
C PHE A 210 -3.89 18.09 -0.14
N ASP A 211 -3.60 18.98 -1.09
CA ASP A 211 -2.62 20.07 -0.94
C ASP A 211 -2.96 21.06 0.19
N SER A 212 -4.21 21.09 0.66
CA SER A 212 -4.63 21.92 1.80
C SER A 212 -3.94 21.50 3.11
N PRO A 213 -3.47 22.46 3.96
CA PRO A 213 -2.78 22.16 5.22
C PRO A 213 -3.57 21.29 6.19
N ASP A 214 -4.88 21.48 6.29
CA ASP A 214 -5.80 20.72 7.12
C ASP A 214 -6.08 19.30 6.59
N LYS A 215 -5.65 18.97 5.37
CA LYS A 215 -5.75 17.62 4.82
C LYS A 215 -4.43 16.88 4.85
N HIS A 216 -3.40 17.34 4.13
CA HIS A 216 -2.12 16.63 4.13
C HIS A 216 -1.44 16.67 5.50
N GLY A 217 -1.55 17.78 6.24
CA GLY A 217 -0.95 17.90 7.57
C GLY A 217 -1.56 16.89 8.55
N TYR A 218 -2.88 16.72 8.51
CA TYR A 218 -3.58 15.78 9.39
C TYR A 218 -3.33 14.33 9.00
N ALA A 219 -3.35 14.02 7.70
CA ALA A 219 -3.02 12.71 7.17
C ALA A 219 -1.57 12.32 7.49
N PHE A 220 -0.63 13.25 7.34
CA PHE A 220 0.77 13.03 7.73
C PHE A 220 0.91 12.77 9.23
N TYR A 221 0.14 13.47 10.07
CA TYR A 221 0.15 13.23 11.51
C TYR A 221 -0.41 11.84 11.86
N ASP A 222 -1.46 11.39 11.16
CA ASP A 222 -2.07 10.07 11.38
C ASP A 222 -1.15 8.92 10.96
N ASP A 223 -0.51 9.02 9.79
CA ASP A 223 0.34 7.97 9.26
C ASP A 223 1.46 8.53 8.36
N LYS A 224 2.48 9.06 9.01
CA LYS A 224 3.70 9.51 8.34
C LYS A 224 4.52 8.38 7.72
N GLU A 225 4.44 7.16 8.25
CA GLU A 225 5.33 6.08 7.82
C GLU A 225 4.95 5.60 6.42
N SER A 226 3.64 5.48 6.12
CA SER A 226 3.19 5.18 4.75
C SER A 226 3.60 6.25 3.74
N CYS A 227 3.70 7.51 4.16
CA CYS A 227 4.14 8.60 3.28
C CYS A 227 5.59 8.40 2.78
N LYS A 228 6.45 7.71 3.54
CA LYS A 228 7.85 7.47 3.14
C LYS A 228 7.99 6.57 1.92
N ASP A 229 7.01 5.70 1.68
CA ASP A 229 7.00 4.80 0.52
C ASP A 229 7.11 5.58 -0.80
N CYS A 230 6.46 6.74 -0.85
CA CYS A 230 6.45 7.61 -2.03
C CYS A 230 7.36 8.84 -1.86
N HIS A 231 7.37 9.50 -0.70
CA HIS A 231 8.10 10.76 -0.49
C HIS A 231 9.53 10.57 0.04
N GLY A 232 9.91 9.32 0.32
CA GLY A 232 11.23 8.90 0.79
C GLY A 232 11.42 9.08 2.30
N GLU A 233 12.40 8.36 2.86
CA GLU A 233 12.74 8.32 4.29
C GLU A 233 12.91 9.70 4.96
N LYS A 234 13.30 10.70 4.17
CA LYS A 234 13.58 12.06 4.66
C LYS A 234 12.52 13.07 4.24
N TYR A 235 11.49 12.65 3.51
CA TYR A 235 10.46 13.48 2.88
C TYR A 235 11.06 14.56 1.95
N THR A 236 12.11 14.15 1.22
CA THR A 236 12.88 15.00 0.31
C THR A 236 12.61 14.68 -1.16
N GLY A 237 11.38 14.24 -1.48
CA GLY A 237 10.96 13.92 -2.84
C GLY A 237 10.81 12.43 -3.10
N GLY A 238 11.72 11.59 -2.64
CA GLY A 238 11.61 10.13 -2.82
C GLY A 238 11.30 9.73 -4.27
N LEU A 239 10.33 8.82 -4.44
CA LEU A 239 9.77 8.43 -5.73
C LEU A 239 8.83 9.50 -6.32
N SER A 240 8.05 10.19 -5.49
CA SER A 240 7.05 11.18 -5.94
C SER A 240 7.66 12.46 -6.50
N GLY A 241 8.93 12.73 -6.19
CA GLY A 241 9.60 14.00 -6.47
C GLY A 241 9.13 15.18 -5.62
N ILE A 242 8.11 15.01 -4.76
CA ILE A 242 7.53 16.08 -3.94
C ILE A 242 8.16 16.09 -2.54
N SER A 243 8.89 17.15 -2.22
CA SER A 243 9.48 17.38 -0.91
C SER A 243 8.65 18.33 -0.07
N CYS A 244 8.68 18.13 1.26
CA CYS A 244 8.23 19.15 2.20
C CYS A 244 8.89 20.52 1.92
N ASP A 245 10.18 20.54 1.53
CA ASP A 245 10.93 21.79 1.34
C ASP A 245 10.45 22.60 0.12
N ASP A 246 9.70 21.99 -0.80
CA ASP A 246 9.20 22.68 -2.00
C ASP A 246 8.16 23.74 -1.63
N CYS A 247 7.28 23.42 -0.66
CA CYS A 247 6.25 24.31 -0.15
C CYS A 247 6.62 24.96 1.20
N HIS A 248 7.23 24.20 2.11
CA HIS A 248 7.69 24.70 3.41
C HIS A 248 9.10 25.29 3.27
N ASN A 249 9.20 26.47 2.65
CA ASN A 249 10.49 27.11 2.35
C ASN A 249 10.84 28.31 3.25
N SER A 250 9.99 28.65 4.23
CA SER A 250 10.28 29.71 5.20
C SER A 250 11.50 29.35 6.05
N GLN A 251 12.32 30.36 6.38
CA GLN A 251 13.65 30.20 6.99
C GLN A 251 13.62 29.30 8.23
N ASN A 252 13.99 28.03 8.02
CA ASN A 252 14.14 27.00 9.02
C ASN A 252 12.84 26.41 9.60
N TRP A 253 11.79 26.21 8.80
CA TRP A 253 10.56 25.49 9.23
C TRP A 253 10.83 24.19 10.01
N ARG A 254 11.93 23.50 9.71
CA ARG A 254 12.37 22.26 10.38
C ARG A 254 12.80 22.47 11.84
N THR A 255 13.19 23.69 12.21
CA THR A 255 13.70 24.06 13.54
C THR A 255 12.92 25.21 14.19
N ASP A 256 12.03 25.87 13.45
CA ASP A 256 11.14 26.90 13.97
C ASP A 256 9.88 26.25 14.54
N CYS A 257 9.85 26.10 15.86
CA CYS A 257 8.73 25.46 16.55
C CYS A 257 7.39 26.18 16.29
N THR A 258 7.42 27.50 16.09
CA THR A 258 6.19 28.28 15.80
C THR A 258 5.63 27.96 14.42
N PHE A 259 6.43 27.38 13.53
CA PHE A 259 5.93 26.94 12.23
C PHE A 259 4.79 25.92 12.34
N CYS A 260 4.87 24.97 13.29
CA CYS A 260 3.85 23.94 13.49
C CYS A 260 3.03 24.12 14.77
N HIS A 261 3.66 24.55 15.87
CA HIS A 261 3.06 24.60 17.21
C HIS A 261 2.53 25.99 17.58
N GLY A 262 2.45 26.96 16.65
CA GLY A 262 1.71 28.21 16.86
C GLY A 262 2.52 29.49 16.78
N GLY A 263 2.44 30.38 17.77
CA GLY A 263 2.94 31.76 17.63
C GLY A 263 1.87 32.84 17.81
N THR A 264 0.60 32.45 17.99
CA THR A 264 -0.51 33.40 18.20
C THR A 264 -0.56 33.92 19.63
N ASP A 265 -0.36 33.06 20.65
CA ASP A 265 -0.32 33.51 22.05
C ASP A 265 1.05 34.07 22.42
N ASN A 266 2.12 33.38 22.04
CA ASN A 266 3.50 33.82 22.24
C ASN A 266 4.47 33.15 21.24
N SER A 267 5.69 33.66 21.16
CA SER A 267 6.72 33.18 20.23
C SER A 267 7.58 32.02 20.78
N SER A 268 7.11 31.31 21.82
CA SER A 268 7.90 30.22 22.42
C SER A 268 7.86 28.92 21.62
N GLY A 269 6.89 28.79 20.71
CA GLY A 269 6.59 27.55 20.00
C GLY A 269 5.83 26.54 20.85
N ALA A 270 5.32 26.93 22.01
CA ALA A 270 4.35 26.14 22.73
C ALA A 270 2.95 26.38 22.17
N PRO A 271 2.13 25.33 21.99
CA PRO A 271 0.77 25.43 21.45
C PRO A 271 -0.10 26.48 22.14
N PRO A 272 -0.47 27.58 21.46
CA PRO A 272 -1.81 28.15 21.62
C PRO A 272 -2.85 27.31 20.87
N ALA A 273 -2.42 26.70 19.75
CA ALA A 273 -3.15 25.74 18.95
C ALA A 273 -2.30 24.47 18.79
N GLY A 274 -2.91 23.30 18.99
CA GLY A 274 -2.30 22.03 18.63
C GLY A 274 -2.19 21.86 17.11
N VAL A 275 -1.52 20.79 16.68
CA VAL A 275 -1.28 20.53 15.24
C VAL A 275 -2.53 20.08 14.48
N ARG A 276 -3.70 20.02 15.15
CA ARG A 276 -5.02 19.75 14.57
C ARG A 276 -6.04 20.83 14.89
N ASP A 277 -5.57 22.08 14.91
CA ASP A 277 -6.37 23.27 15.25
C ASP A 277 -7.02 23.19 16.64
N GLU A 278 -6.49 22.39 17.57
CA GLU A 278 -6.95 22.38 18.96
C GLU A 278 -6.59 23.71 19.62
N ASP A 279 -7.53 24.59 19.95
CA ASP A 279 -7.24 25.97 20.41
C ASP A 279 -7.59 26.23 21.90
N SER A 280 -8.03 25.19 22.61
CA SER A 280 -8.51 25.31 23.98
C SER A 280 -7.53 24.69 24.97
N THR A 281 -7.22 25.42 26.05
CA THR A 281 -6.42 24.93 27.19
C THR A 281 -7.02 23.73 27.92
N SER A 282 -8.28 23.39 27.64
CA SER A 282 -8.90 22.14 28.10
C SER A 282 -8.57 20.91 27.26
N MET A 283 -7.90 21.09 26.13
CA MET A 283 -7.39 20.02 25.27
C MET A 283 -5.95 19.68 25.65
N LEU A 284 -5.60 18.38 25.57
CA LEU A 284 -4.27 17.91 25.97
C LEU A 284 -3.14 18.54 25.15
N ALA A 285 -3.40 18.80 23.86
CA ALA A 285 -2.46 19.39 22.91
C ALA A 285 -2.06 20.84 23.27
N VAL A 286 -2.97 21.62 23.86
CA VAL A 286 -2.72 23.01 24.26
C VAL A 286 -2.33 23.07 25.74
N GLY A 287 -3.24 22.63 26.61
CA GLY A 287 -3.06 22.60 28.06
C GLY A 287 -2.56 23.91 28.67
N ALA A 288 -1.76 23.78 29.72
CA ALA A 288 -1.29 24.89 30.54
C ALA A 288 0.10 25.44 30.13
N HIS A 289 0.52 25.32 28.86
CA HIS A 289 1.85 25.77 28.43
C HIS A 289 2.13 27.24 28.74
N THR A 290 1.26 28.15 28.26
CA THR A 290 1.48 29.60 28.33
C THR A 290 1.80 30.08 29.73
N ILE A 291 1.11 29.57 30.75
CA ILE A 291 1.35 30.02 32.13
C ILE A 291 2.70 29.59 32.71
N HIS A 292 3.26 28.47 32.26
CA HIS A 292 4.58 28.01 32.69
C HIS A 292 5.72 28.71 31.92
N LEU A 293 5.44 29.27 30.74
CA LEU A 293 6.43 29.86 29.84
C LEU A 293 6.53 31.39 29.95
N GLU A 294 5.63 32.02 30.72
CA GLU A 294 5.56 33.47 30.88
C GLU A 294 5.76 33.87 32.34
N ASP A 295 6.39 35.03 32.55
CA ASP A 295 6.48 35.62 33.87
C ASP A 295 5.13 36.20 34.27
N GLN A 296 4.53 35.64 35.32
CA GLN A 296 3.25 36.08 35.87
C GLN A 296 3.37 37.35 36.74
N GLY A 297 4.48 38.09 36.61
CA GLY A 297 4.82 39.26 37.42
C GLY A 297 5.35 38.90 38.81
N LEU A 298 5.83 37.67 38.99
CA LEU A 298 6.26 37.10 40.28
C LEU A 298 7.75 36.74 40.30
N SER A 299 8.48 36.97 39.21
CA SER A 299 9.91 36.67 39.08
C SER A 299 10.83 37.56 39.94
N SER A 300 10.30 38.59 40.61
CA SER A 300 11.09 39.54 41.39
C SER A 300 11.16 39.20 42.88
N GLY A 301 12.30 39.50 43.51
CA GLY A 301 12.49 39.30 44.95
C GLY A 301 12.47 37.83 45.38
N LEU A 302 12.00 37.56 46.60
CA LEU A 302 11.89 36.20 47.15
C LEU A 302 10.88 35.33 46.38
N CYS A 303 9.89 35.94 45.73
CA CYS A 303 8.90 35.23 44.92
C CYS A 303 9.54 34.58 43.68
N GLY A 304 10.58 35.19 43.11
CA GLY A 304 11.31 34.65 41.96
C GLY A 304 12.15 33.41 42.27
N LEU A 305 12.30 33.03 43.55
CA LEU A 305 12.94 31.76 43.92
C LEU A 305 12.04 30.55 43.63
N CYS A 306 10.72 30.76 43.57
CA CYS A 306 9.73 29.70 43.34
C CYS A 306 8.91 29.92 42.05
N HIS A 307 8.67 31.17 41.66
CA HIS A 307 7.93 31.54 40.45
C HIS A 307 8.91 31.90 39.33
N ILE A 308 9.36 30.88 38.62
CA ILE A 308 10.29 31.01 37.51
C ILE A 308 9.58 30.75 36.18
N LYS A 309 10.03 31.42 35.12
CA LYS A 309 9.74 30.98 33.75
C LYS A 309 10.41 29.63 33.54
N MET A 310 9.63 28.64 33.12
CA MET A 310 10.10 27.30 32.85
C MET A 310 10.57 27.17 31.39
N ASP A 311 11.64 26.41 31.16
CA ASP A 311 11.98 25.95 29.81
C ASP A 311 11.23 24.66 29.51
N CYS A 312 10.96 24.37 28.23
CA CYS A 312 10.26 23.14 27.80
C CYS A 312 10.90 21.86 28.37
N SER A 313 12.23 21.86 28.54
CA SER A 313 13.01 20.74 29.12
C SER A 313 12.61 20.33 30.53
N PHE A 314 11.79 21.12 31.24
CA PHE A 314 11.23 20.71 32.52
C PHE A 314 10.20 19.59 32.41
N CYS A 315 9.46 19.54 31.31
CA CYS A 315 8.34 18.63 31.13
C CYS A 315 8.59 17.56 30.07
N HIS A 316 9.34 17.89 29.02
CA HIS A 316 9.65 16.96 27.95
C HIS A 316 11.01 17.26 27.32
N ILE A 317 11.54 16.32 26.56
CA ILE A 317 12.75 16.60 25.77
C ILE A 317 12.39 17.68 24.75
N LYS A 318 13.16 18.76 24.71
CA LYS A 318 12.98 19.82 23.72
C LYS A 318 13.67 19.40 22.42
N PRO A 319 12.93 19.05 21.35
CA PRO A 319 13.55 18.74 20.08
C PRO A 319 14.23 19.99 19.51
N THR A 320 15.36 19.77 18.85
CA THR A 320 16.09 20.75 18.04
C THR A 320 15.63 20.77 16.58
N SER A 321 14.97 19.70 16.13
CA SER A 321 14.44 19.53 14.77
C SER A 321 13.24 18.60 14.79
N PHE A 322 12.32 18.74 13.83
CA PHE A 322 11.17 17.84 13.69
C PHE A 322 11.52 16.36 13.47
N LYS A 323 12.78 16.06 13.10
CA LYS A 323 13.30 14.69 12.89
C LYS A 323 13.87 14.05 14.15
N ASP A 324 13.94 14.79 15.25
CA ASP A 324 14.52 14.28 16.47
C ASP A 324 13.67 13.11 17.01
N GLU A 325 14.36 12.10 17.54
CA GLU A 325 13.75 10.96 18.21
C GLU A 325 12.83 11.47 19.34
N GLY A 326 11.59 10.96 19.41
CA GLY A 326 10.59 11.44 20.37
C GLY A 326 9.70 12.60 19.90
N HIS A 327 9.95 13.24 18.73
CA HIS A 327 9.11 14.36 18.27
C HIS A 327 8.01 13.96 17.30
N ILE A 328 8.39 13.36 16.16
CA ILE A 328 7.46 12.84 15.15
C ILE A 328 7.85 11.38 14.88
N ASP A 329 7.67 10.52 15.88
CA ASP A 329 8.19 9.14 15.92
C ASP A 329 7.14 8.02 15.84
N GLY A 330 5.85 8.38 15.92
CA GLY A 330 4.72 7.46 15.65
C GLY A 330 3.87 7.20 16.88
N LEU A 331 4.29 7.73 18.03
CA LEU A 331 3.50 7.74 19.24
C LEU A 331 2.60 8.99 19.28
N PRO A 332 1.37 8.88 19.82
CA PRO A 332 0.48 10.03 19.93
C PRO A 332 0.93 10.97 21.06
N GLY A 333 1.12 12.24 20.72
CA GLY A 333 1.47 13.31 21.66
C GLY A 333 2.97 13.39 21.99
N ALA A 334 3.38 14.47 22.67
CA ALA A 334 4.76 14.65 23.08
C ALA A 334 5.15 13.69 24.20
N GLU A 335 6.34 13.09 24.11
CA GLU A 335 6.89 12.26 25.18
C GLU A 335 7.25 13.11 26.41
N VAL A 336 6.45 13.00 27.47
CA VAL A 336 6.64 13.78 28.70
C VAL A 336 7.73 13.14 29.56
N HIS A 337 8.90 13.76 29.56
CA HIS A 337 10.02 13.47 30.46
C HIS A 337 10.10 14.53 31.55
N ILE A 338 9.38 14.31 32.65
CA ILE A 338 9.41 15.23 33.78
C ILE A 338 10.82 15.29 34.39
N SER A 339 11.44 16.46 34.31
CA SER A 339 12.78 16.73 34.83
C SER A 339 12.84 16.58 36.34
N SER A 340 13.98 16.11 36.86
CA SER A 340 14.24 16.06 38.31
C SER A 340 14.16 17.44 38.99
N ALA A 341 14.30 18.53 38.22
CA ALA A 341 14.10 19.90 38.69
C ALA A 341 12.66 20.18 39.17
N THR A 342 11.69 19.39 38.73
CA THR A 342 10.28 19.48 39.19
C THR A 342 10.03 18.68 40.48
N GLY A 343 11.02 17.92 40.96
CA GLY A 343 10.94 17.04 42.14
C GLY A 343 11.20 15.58 41.80
N SER A 344 11.97 14.88 42.63
CA SER A 344 12.39 13.48 42.41
C SER A 344 11.25 12.44 42.39
N LYS A 345 10.05 12.85 42.80
CA LYS A 345 8.84 12.02 42.81
C LYS A 345 7.79 12.47 41.80
N ALA A 346 8.06 13.55 41.05
CA ALA A 346 7.10 14.11 40.11
C ALA A 346 6.74 13.10 39.01
N ARG A 347 5.46 13.04 38.67
CA ARG A 347 4.92 12.10 37.67
C ARG A 347 3.87 12.77 36.80
N TYR A 348 3.88 12.41 35.53
CA TYR A 348 2.81 12.70 34.59
C TYR A 348 2.05 11.42 34.25
N ASP A 349 0.73 11.50 34.25
CA ASP A 349 -0.16 10.47 33.74
C ASP A 349 -0.80 10.97 32.45
N SER A 350 -0.39 10.40 31.31
CA SER A 350 -0.88 10.76 29.98
C SER A 350 -2.33 10.35 29.74
N ALA A 351 -2.84 9.31 30.44
CA ALA A 351 -4.23 8.87 30.29
C ALA A 351 -5.20 9.89 30.86
N THR A 352 -4.82 10.55 31.95
CA THR A 352 -5.65 11.55 32.63
C THR A 352 -5.23 12.99 32.29
N GLY A 353 -3.99 13.19 31.82
CA GLY A 353 -3.37 14.49 31.66
C GLY A 353 -3.15 15.17 33.02
N THR A 354 -2.62 14.43 34.00
CA THR A 354 -2.41 14.95 35.36
C THR A 354 -0.96 14.87 35.79
N CYS A 355 -0.53 15.87 36.55
CA CYS A 355 0.79 15.95 37.16
C CYS A 355 0.64 15.75 38.67
N SER A 356 1.47 14.92 39.28
CA SER A 356 1.44 14.66 40.73
C SER A 356 2.84 14.72 41.33
N ALA A 357 2.92 15.02 42.64
CA ALA A 357 4.17 15.09 43.38
C ALA A 357 5.20 16.11 42.82
N VAL A 358 4.72 17.11 42.06
CA VAL A 358 5.52 18.23 41.56
C VAL A 358 5.78 19.22 42.70
N GLY A 359 7.05 19.54 42.95
CA GLY A 359 7.47 20.42 44.04
C GLY A 359 6.90 21.84 43.91
N CYS A 360 6.87 22.40 42.70
CA CYS A 360 6.28 23.72 42.42
C CYS A 360 4.78 23.78 42.72
N HIS A 361 4.08 22.64 42.69
CA HIS A 361 2.66 22.52 43.06
C HIS A 361 2.48 21.91 44.46
N PHE A 362 3.51 21.95 45.31
CA PHE A 362 3.47 21.48 46.70
C PHE A 362 3.05 20.00 46.81
N GLY A 363 3.39 19.20 45.79
CA GLY A 363 3.05 17.80 45.69
C GLY A 363 1.58 17.49 45.39
N LYS A 364 0.73 18.51 45.15
CA LYS A 364 -0.66 18.32 44.74
C LYS A 364 -0.75 17.65 43.38
N THR A 365 -1.83 16.92 43.18
CA THR A 365 -2.23 16.46 41.84
C THR A 365 -2.99 17.58 41.15
N VAL A 366 -2.52 17.99 39.98
CA VAL A 366 -3.11 19.06 39.16
C VAL A 366 -3.35 18.55 37.75
N SER A 367 -4.41 19.02 37.09
CA SER A 367 -4.68 18.67 35.70
C SER A 367 -4.01 19.64 34.73
N TRP A 368 -3.32 19.08 33.75
CA TRP A 368 -2.74 19.80 32.61
C TRP A 368 -3.80 20.53 31.78
N LYS A 369 -5.03 20.03 31.81
CA LYS A 369 -6.17 20.49 31.00
C LYS A 369 -7.17 21.30 31.81
N SER A 370 -6.87 21.64 33.06
CA SER A 370 -7.80 22.44 33.88
C SER A 370 -7.36 23.90 33.90
N PRO A 371 -8.17 24.81 33.32
CA PRO A 371 -7.95 26.25 33.47
C PRO A 371 -7.99 26.70 34.93
N GLU A 372 -8.70 25.95 35.79
CA GLU A 372 -8.80 26.28 37.21
C GLU A 372 -7.50 25.92 37.95
N ASP A 373 -6.87 24.80 37.62
CA ASP A 373 -5.57 24.41 38.18
C ASP A 373 -4.42 25.26 37.59
N ALA A 374 -4.65 25.82 36.40
CA ALA A 374 -3.75 26.77 35.76
C ALA A 374 -3.85 28.19 36.33
N ASP A 375 -4.85 28.57 37.14
CA ASP A 375 -4.93 29.93 37.70
C ASP A 375 -3.97 30.10 38.91
N PRO A 376 -2.97 30.99 38.87
CA PRO A 376 -2.09 31.26 40.02
C PRO A 376 -2.88 31.72 41.26
N LYS A 377 -4.07 32.31 41.06
CA LYS A 377 -4.95 32.78 42.13
C LYS A 377 -5.78 31.66 42.75
N SER A 378 -6.05 30.56 42.03
CA SER A 378 -6.69 29.37 42.60
C SER A 378 -5.70 28.59 43.47
N LEU A 379 -4.42 28.61 43.08
CA LEU A 379 -3.29 28.09 43.86
C LEU A 379 -2.96 28.94 45.08
N ASN A 380 -3.43 30.21 45.16
CA ASN A 380 -3.21 31.12 46.28
C ASN A 380 -3.76 30.64 47.65
N LYS A 381 -4.32 29.42 47.71
CA LYS A 381 -4.51 28.66 48.96
C LYS A 381 -3.22 27.98 49.47
N THR A 382 -2.06 28.14 48.83
CA THR A 382 -0.78 27.52 49.25
C THR A 382 0.22 28.48 49.92
N HIS A 383 -0.08 29.77 49.99
CA HIS A 383 0.73 30.76 50.73
C HIS A 383 0.23 31.00 52.15
N ASP A 384 -0.34 29.98 52.81
CA ASP A 384 -0.45 30.05 54.27
C ASP A 384 0.93 29.79 54.89
N GLN A 385 1.11 30.23 56.14
CA GLN A 385 2.39 30.13 56.85
C GLN A 385 2.91 28.68 56.87
N ASP A 386 1.99 27.72 57.01
CA ASP A 386 2.25 26.29 57.09
C ASP A 386 2.79 25.73 55.76
N GLY A 387 2.31 26.23 54.61
CA GLY A 387 2.81 25.87 53.28
C GLY A 387 4.24 26.34 53.03
N PHE A 388 4.62 27.51 53.53
CA PHE A 388 5.98 28.05 53.39
C PHE A 388 6.99 27.30 54.27
N ASP A 389 6.62 26.95 55.50
CA ASP A 389 7.48 26.19 56.42
C ASP A 389 7.72 24.75 55.92
N SER A 390 6.71 24.12 55.31
CA SER A 390 6.86 22.81 54.67
C SER A 390 7.79 22.85 53.44
N LEU A 391 7.77 23.95 52.68
CA LEU A 391 8.67 24.21 51.54
C LEU A 391 10.14 24.30 52.00
N LEU A 392 10.38 25.03 53.08
CA LEU A 392 11.71 25.16 53.67
C LEU A 392 12.24 23.81 54.18
N GLU A 393 11.39 22.98 54.79
CA GLU A 393 11.78 21.62 55.19
C GLU A 393 12.07 20.70 53.99
N GLN A 394 11.29 20.75 52.91
CA GLN A 394 11.52 19.90 51.73
C GLN A 394 12.78 20.29 50.95
N TRP A 395 13.06 21.58 50.81
CA TRP A 395 14.18 22.08 49.98
C TRP A 395 15.47 22.29 50.79
N PHE A 396 15.35 22.67 52.07
CA PHE A 396 16.48 23.04 52.93
C PHE A 396 16.61 22.19 54.21
N GLY A 397 15.68 21.26 54.49
CA GLY A 397 15.70 20.43 55.72
C GLY A 397 16.90 19.47 55.85
N GLY A 398 17.79 19.42 54.86
CA GLY A 398 19.10 18.75 54.93
C GLY A 398 20.28 19.65 55.33
N ILE A 399 20.10 20.98 55.38
CA ILE A 399 21.17 21.94 55.64
C ILE A 399 21.03 22.48 57.08
N GLY A 400 21.55 21.70 58.03
CA GLY A 400 22.11 22.24 59.28
C GLY A 400 21.17 22.36 60.49
N LYS A 401 20.97 21.26 61.21
CA LYS A 401 21.12 21.31 62.68
C LYS A 401 22.61 21.22 63.01
N LYS A 402 23.32 22.34 63.00
CA LYS A 402 24.59 22.54 63.69
C LYS A 402 24.64 23.92 64.30
#